data_AF-A0A914U4S4-F1
#
_entry.id   AF-A0A914U4S4-F1
#
_cell.length_a   1.000
_cell.length_b   1.000
_cell.length_c   1.000
_cell.angle_alpha   90.00
_cell.angle_beta   90.00
_cell.angle_gamma   90.00
#
_symmetry.space_group_name_H-M   'P 1'
#
loop_
_entity.id
_entity.type
_entity.pdbx_description
1 polymer ?
#
loop_
_entity_poly.entity_id
_entity_poly.type
_entity_poly.pdbx_seq_one_letter_code
_entity_poly.pdbx_strand_id
1 'polypeptide(L)'
;MNKVNLEFAIYVFVVVFEILFVYLVAVICGIKIIRKLQTLKASISKAHLKIHKQFIFALAAQMTIPLIFLVIPITFLLIVVAVGNGDISELSQWVLQFFGLHSTGNAIAIMIIFKPYRSRIIQWIKNIKRFVLRQPLAAVENLAPLSQITSSGIIQPRNE
;
A
#
# COMPACT_ATOMS: atom_id res chain seq x y z
N MET A 1 21.60 -35.17 -16.29
CA MET A 1 20.76 -33.97 -16.07
C MET A 1 21.54 -32.77 -16.59
N ASN A 2 21.01 -32.02 -17.57
CA ASN A 2 21.72 -30.87 -18.14
C ASN A 2 21.97 -29.82 -17.05
N LYS A 3 23.11 -29.13 -17.09
CA LYS A 3 23.50 -28.11 -16.10
C LYS A 3 22.39 -27.07 -15.89
N VAL A 4 21.73 -26.64 -16.97
CA VAL A 4 20.59 -25.69 -16.94
C VAL A 4 19.40 -26.23 -16.13
N ASN A 5 19.08 -27.52 -16.24
CA ASN A 5 17.97 -28.12 -15.50
C ASN A 5 18.28 -28.25 -14.00
N LEU A 6 19.55 -28.44 -13.65
CA LEU A 6 20.00 -28.47 -12.26
C LEU A 6 19.92 -27.08 -11.61
N GLU A 7 20.42 -26.03 -12.28
CA GLU A 7 20.34 -24.64 -11.80
C GLU A 7 18.87 -24.21 -11.59
N PHE A 8 18.01 -24.54 -12.55
CA PHE A 8 16.57 -24.27 -12.44
C PHE A 8 15.93 -24.98 -11.24
N ALA A 9 16.25 -26.27 -11.05
CA ALA A 9 15.73 -27.05 -9.92
C ALA A 9 16.21 -26.49 -8.56
N ILE A 10 17.47 -26.07 -8.46
CA ILE A 10 18.02 -25.43 -7.26
C ILE A 10 17.28 -24.13 -6.97
N TYR A 11 17.06 -23.29 -7.98
CA TYR A 11 16.33 -22.04 -7.80
C TYR A 11 14.92 -22.25 -7.27
N VAL A 12 14.15 -23.15 -7.89
CA VAL A 12 12.79 -23.50 -7.44
C VAL A 12 12.82 -24.02 -5.99
N PHE A 13 13.78 -24.89 -5.67
CA PHE A 13 13.94 -25.43 -4.31
C PHE A 13 14.17 -24.32 -3.28
N VAL A 14 15.09 -23.39 -3.56
CA VAL A 14 15.40 -22.26 -2.66
C VAL A 14 14.18 -21.38 -2.45
N VAL A 15 13.47 -21.01 -3.53
CA VAL A 15 12.27 -20.16 -3.46
C VAL A 15 11.17 -20.83 -2.62
N VAL A 16 10.90 -22.12 -2.86
CA VAL A 16 9.89 -22.87 -2.10
C VAL A 16 10.30 -23.00 -0.63
N PHE A 17 11.56 -23.31 -0.36
CA PHE A 17 12.08 -23.41 1.01
C PHE A 17 11.96 -22.09 1.76
N GLU A 18 12.34 -20.97 1.14
CA GLU A 18 12.26 -19.64 1.73
C GLU A 18 10.81 -19.27 2.06
N ILE A 19 9.88 -19.49 1.13
CA ILE A 19 8.44 -19.27 1.36
C ILE A 19 8.00 -20.11 2.57
N LEU A 20 8.24 -21.42 2.58
CA LEU A 20 7.83 -22.29 3.68
C LEU A 20 8.43 -21.85 5.02
N PHE A 21 9.70 -21.47 5.03
CA PHE A 21 10.39 -21.00 6.23
C PHE A 21 9.77 -19.71 6.78
N VAL A 22 9.54 -18.71 5.91
CA VAL A 22 8.96 -17.42 6.29
C VAL A 22 7.54 -17.60 6.83
N TYR A 23 6.72 -18.45 6.21
CA TYR A 23 5.37 -18.76 6.71
C TYR A 23 5.39 -19.51 8.04
N LEU A 24 6.31 -20.48 8.20
CA LEU A 24 6.46 -21.21 9.46
C LEU A 24 6.82 -20.25 10.60
N VAL A 25 7.81 -19.38 10.39
CA VAL A 25 8.21 -18.38 11.39
C VAL A 25 7.05 -17.44 11.71
N ALA A 26 6.33 -16.94 10.69
CA ALA A 26 5.18 -16.07 10.88
C ALA A 26 4.08 -16.73 11.73
N VAL A 27 3.75 -18.00 11.46
CA VAL A 27 2.76 -18.77 12.23
C VAL A 27 3.21 -18.98 13.67
N ILE A 28 4.47 -19.41 13.88
CA ILE A 28 5.02 -19.61 15.24
C ILE A 28 4.97 -18.29 16.03
N CYS A 29 5.43 -17.19 15.45
CA CYS A 29 5.39 -15.87 16.06
C CYS A 29 3.96 -15.44 16.37
N GLY A 30 3.03 -15.61 15.41
CA GLY A 30 1.61 -15.30 15.61
C GLY A 30 1.00 -16.07 16.78
N ILE A 31 1.27 -17.38 16.88
CA ILE A 31 0.81 -18.22 17.99
C ILE A 31 1.40 -17.76 19.32
N LYS A 32 2.71 -17.46 19.39
CA LYS A 32 3.36 -16.98 20.63
C LYS A 32 2.78 -15.65 21.08
N ILE A 33 2.51 -14.73 20.16
CA ILE A 33 1.87 -13.44 20.46
C ILE A 33 0.46 -13.68 21.01
N ILE A 34 -0.37 -14.50 20.35
CA ILE A 34 -1.74 -14.80 20.81
C ILE A 34 -1.74 -15.42 22.21
N ARG A 35 -0.86 -16.40 22.46
CA ARG A 35 -0.71 -17.04 23.77
C ARG A 35 -0.31 -16.05 24.85
N LYS A 36 0.71 -15.23 24.58
CA LYS A 36 1.17 -14.19 25.53
C LYS A 36 0.04 -13.19 25.83
N LEU A 37 -0.72 -12.81 24.81
CA LEU A 37 -1.90 -11.94 24.96
C LEU A 37 -2.96 -12.58 25.84
N GLN A 38 -3.25 -13.87 25.69
CA GLN A 38 -4.23 -14.59 26.51
C GLN A 38 -3.83 -14.61 27.98
N THR A 39 -2.55 -14.85 28.29
CA THR A 39 -2.04 -14.82 29.67
C THR A 39 -2.08 -13.41 30.27
N LEU A 40 -1.80 -12.38 29.46
CA LEU A 40 -1.76 -11.00 29.93
C LEU A 40 -3.13 -10.29 29.91
N LYS A 41 -4.21 -10.95 29.46
CA LYS A 41 -5.55 -10.34 29.33
C LYS A 41 -6.05 -9.66 30.59
N ALA A 42 -5.71 -10.17 31.77
CA ALA A 42 -6.14 -9.61 33.05
C ALA A 42 -5.31 -8.38 33.49
N SER A 43 -4.09 -8.22 32.97
CA SER A 43 -3.14 -7.15 33.36
C SER A 43 -3.00 -6.06 32.29
N ILE A 44 -3.22 -6.39 31.02
CA ILE A 44 -3.10 -5.45 29.91
C ILE A 44 -4.40 -4.64 29.72
N SER A 45 -4.25 -3.34 29.51
CA SER A 45 -5.38 -2.48 29.17
C SER A 45 -6.00 -2.86 27.82
N LYS A 46 -7.31 -2.63 27.67
CA LYS A 46 -8.06 -2.89 26.43
C LYS A 46 -7.44 -2.20 25.19
N ALA A 47 -6.73 -1.10 25.39
CA ALA A 47 -6.05 -0.36 24.33
C ALA A 47 -4.84 -1.13 23.75
N HIS A 48 -3.96 -1.66 24.61
CA HIS A 48 -2.79 -2.43 24.16
C HIS A 48 -3.19 -3.75 23.50
N LEU A 49 -4.20 -4.45 24.03
CA LEU A 49 -4.72 -5.68 23.43
C LEU A 49 -5.23 -5.45 21.99
N LYS A 50 -5.86 -4.29 21.74
CA LYS A 50 -6.36 -3.93 20.42
C LYS A 50 -5.23 -3.69 19.41
N ILE A 51 -4.14 -3.05 19.84
CA ILE A 51 -2.95 -2.81 19.00
C ILE A 51 -2.33 -4.14 18.58
N HIS A 52 -2.14 -5.07 19.51
CA HIS A 52 -1.56 -6.38 19.20
C HIS A 52 -2.43 -7.21 18.23
N LYS A 53 -3.76 -7.18 18.39
CA LYS A 53 -4.67 -7.83 17.42
C LYS A 53 -4.57 -7.20 16.02
N GLN A 54 -4.45 -5.87 15.95
CA GLN A 54 -4.25 -5.17 14.69
C GLN A 54 -2.90 -5.51 14.04
N PHE A 55 -1.85 -5.67 14.85
CA PHE A 55 -0.54 -6.10 14.36
C PHE A 55 -0.58 -7.50 13.74
N ILE A 56 -1.25 -8.45 14.38
CA ILE A 56 -1.42 -9.81 13.81
C ILE A 56 -2.18 -9.75 12.48
N PHE A 57 -3.27 -8.97 12.40
CA PHE A 57 -4.03 -8.83 11.17
C PHE A 57 -3.24 -8.12 10.07
N ALA A 58 -2.46 -7.09 10.42
CA ALA A 58 -1.58 -6.39 9.49
C ALA A 58 -0.50 -7.34 8.95
N LEU A 59 0.13 -8.11 9.84
CA LEU A 59 1.14 -9.09 9.46
C LEU A 59 0.55 -10.15 8.53
N ALA A 60 -0.65 -10.67 8.83
CA ALA A 60 -1.33 -11.61 7.94
C ALA A 60 -1.59 -11.01 6.55
N ALA A 61 -2.07 -9.77 6.47
CA ALA A 61 -2.29 -9.09 5.20
C ALA A 61 -0.98 -8.84 4.42
N GLN A 62 0.08 -8.44 5.13
CA GLN A 62 1.40 -8.21 4.53
C GLN A 62 2.07 -9.49 4.06
N MET A 63 1.73 -10.65 4.62
CA MET A 63 2.22 -11.93 4.11
C MET A 63 1.51 -12.29 2.79
N THR A 64 0.25 -11.89 2.62
CA THR A 64 -0.50 -12.17 1.39
C THR A 64 -0.04 -11.33 0.19
N ILE A 65 0.49 -10.12 0.42
CA ILE A 65 0.89 -9.21 -0.66
C ILE A 65 2.07 -9.77 -1.49
N PRO A 66 3.19 -10.22 -0.90
CA PRO A 66 4.28 -10.86 -1.63
C PRO A 66 3.85 -12.10 -2.41
N LEU A 67 2.88 -12.88 -1.91
CA LEU A 67 2.35 -14.02 -2.70
C LEU A 67 1.77 -13.55 -4.04
N ILE A 68 0.98 -12.48 -4.02
CA ILE A 68 0.30 -11.99 -5.21
C ILE A 68 1.29 -11.26 -6.14
N PHE A 69 2.12 -10.38 -5.57
CA PHE A 69 2.99 -9.49 -6.35
C PHE A 69 4.34 -10.11 -6.71
N LEU A 70 4.81 -11.15 -6.01
CA LEU A 70 6.10 -11.78 -6.29
C LEU A 70 5.95 -13.22 -6.75
N VAL A 71 5.24 -14.05 -6.00
CA VAL A 71 5.22 -15.50 -6.28
C VAL A 71 4.51 -15.79 -7.60
N ILE A 72 3.37 -15.15 -7.88
CA ILE A 72 2.63 -15.37 -9.13
C ILE A 72 3.46 -14.93 -10.36
N PRO A 73 3.97 -13.69 -10.46
CA PRO A 73 4.71 -13.25 -11.66
C PRO A 73 6.01 -14.02 -11.87
N ILE A 74 6.75 -14.33 -10.79
CA ILE A 74 7.99 -15.11 -10.88
C ILE A 74 7.71 -16.54 -11.34
N THR A 75 6.69 -17.20 -10.77
CA THR A 75 6.32 -18.57 -11.18
C THR A 75 5.90 -18.60 -12.65
N PHE A 76 5.13 -17.61 -13.10
CA PHE A 76 4.74 -17.50 -14.50
C PHE A 76 5.96 -17.31 -15.42
N LEU A 77 6.90 -16.43 -15.07
CA LEU A 77 8.16 -16.25 -15.79
C LEU A 77 8.97 -17.56 -15.88
N LEU A 78 9.08 -18.30 -14.77
CA LEU A 78 9.79 -19.58 -14.75
C LEU A 78 9.15 -20.62 -15.67
N ILE A 79 7.82 -20.68 -15.74
CA ILE A 79 7.10 -21.59 -16.64
C ILE A 79 7.37 -21.22 -18.10
N VAL A 80 7.30 -19.93 -18.43
CA VAL A 80 7.60 -19.43 -19.79
C VAL A 80 9.02 -19.79 -20.21
N VAL A 81 10.00 -19.58 -19.33
CA VAL A 81 11.40 -19.98 -19.56
C VAL A 81 11.53 -21.49 -19.75
N ALA A 82 10.85 -22.30 -18.93
CA ALA A 82 10.94 -23.76 -19.00
C ALA A 82 10.31 -24.35 -20.29
N VAL A 83 9.24 -23.74 -20.79
CA VAL A 83 8.55 -24.16 -22.02
C VAL A 83 9.26 -23.64 -23.29
N GLY A 84 10.18 -22.68 -23.16
CA GLY A 84 10.95 -22.13 -24.29
C GLY A 84 10.13 -21.27 -25.25
N ASN A 85 8.95 -20.80 -24.82
CA ASN A 85 8.01 -20.06 -25.66
C ASN A 85 7.87 -18.62 -25.19
N GLY A 86 8.47 -17.67 -25.90
CA GLY A 86 8.16 -16.24 -25.77
C GLY A 86 9.38 -15.35 -25.56
N ASP A 87 9.17 -14.05 -25.75
CA ASP A 87 10.17 -13.03 -25.46
C ASP A 87 10.24 -12.80 -23.94
N ILE A 88 11.36 -13.19 -23.35
CA ILE A 88 11.61 -13.12 -21.91
C ILE A 88 11.87 -11.66 -21.48
N SER A 89 12.27 -10.80 -22.42
CA SER A 89 12.73 -9.44 -22.15
C SER A 89 11.61 -8.58 -21.57
N GLU A 90 10.46 -8.51 -22.22
CA GLU A 90 9.32 -7.71 -21.74
C GLU A 90 8.73 -8.30 -20.45
N LEU A 91 8.59 -9.63 -20.37
CA LEU A 91 8.02 -10.28 -19.20
C LEU A 91 8.87 -10.07 -17.95
N SER A 92 10.20 -10.16 -18.08
CA SER A 92 11.12 -9.93 -16.96
C SER A 92 11.07 -8.49 -16.44
N GLN A 93 10.86 -7.50 -17.32
CA GLN A 93 10.68 -6.09 -16.93
C GLN A 93 9.40 -5.90 -16.10
N TRP A 94 8.28 -6.50 -16.53
CA TRP A 94 7.05 -6.48 -15.74
C TRP A 94 7.22 -7.12 -14.37
N VAL A 95 7.86 -8.30 -14.31
CA VAL A 95 8.16 -8.98 -13.04
C VAL A 95 8.99 -8.09 -12.11
N LEU A 96 9.98 -7.37 -12.64
CA LEU A 96 10.79 -6.43 -11.86
C LEU A 96 9.97 -5.23 -11.34
N GLN A 97 9.01 -4.73 -12.11
CA GLN A 97 8.10 -3.68 -11.64
C GLN A 97 7.17 -4.17 -10.53
N PHE A 98 6.60 -5.38 -10.67
CA PHE A 98 5.83 -6.02 -9.60
C PHE A 98 6.68 -6.25 -8.34
N PHE A 99 7.98 -6.56 -8.52
CA PHE A 99 8.95 -6.59 -7.45
C PHE A 99 9.15 -5.21 -6.78
N GLY A 100 9.11 -4.10 -7.50
CA GLY A 100 9.07 -2.79 -6.85
C GLY A 100 7.77 -2.54 -6.06
N LEU A 101 6.64 -2.96 -6.64
CA LEU A 101 5.30 -2.65 -6.12
C LEU A 101 4.94 -3.40 -4.84
N HIS A 102 5.47 -4.61 -4.61
CA HIS A 102 5.12 -5.37 -3.39
C HIS A 102 5.47 -4.60 -2.10
N SER A 103 6.59 -3.86 -2.09
CA SER A 103 7.03 -3.05 -0.94
C SER A 103 6.05 -1.90 -0.67
N THR A 104 5.63 -1.22 -1.74
CA THR A 104 4.59 -0.18 -1.69
C THR A 104 3.25 -0.75 -1.21
N GLY A 105 2.86 -1.91 -1.71
CA GLY A 105 1.65 -2.63 -1.25
C GLY A 105 1.70 -2.93 0.25
N ASN A 106 2.84 -3.43 0.74
CA ASN A 106 3.05 -3.71 2.17
C ASN A 106 2.93 -2.46 3.04
N ALA A 107 3.45 -1.32 2.59
CA ALA A 107 3.32 -0.05 3.29
C ALA A 107 1.87 0.42 3.32
N ILE A 108 1.16 0.34 2.19
CA ILE A 108 -0.26 0.70 2.09
C ILE A 108 -1.12 -0.18 3.02
N ALA A 109 -0.83 -1.48 3.09
CA ALA A 109 -1.56 -2.40 3.97
C ALA A 109 -1.48 -1.99 5.44
N ILE A 110 -0.28 -1.67 5.96
CA ILE A 110 -0.12 -1.16 7.33
C ILE A 110 -0.94 0.12 7.51
N MET A 111 -0.80 1.07 6.57
CA MET A 111 -1.45 2.37 6.66
C MET A 111 -2.99 2.25 6.75
N ILE A 112 -3.59 1.29 6.05
CA ILE A 112 -5.03 1.07 6.05
C ILE A 112 -5.48 0.27 7.28
N ILE A 113 -4.74 -0.77 7.66
CA ILE A 113 -5.14 -1.71 8.71
C ILE A 113 -4.97 -1.12 10.11
N PHE A 114 -3.88 -0.41 10.33
CA PHE A 114 -3.52 0.07 11.66
C PHE A 114 -4.32 1.33 11.99
N LYS A 115 -5.29 1.20 12.92
CA LYS A 115 -6.27 2.26 13.23
C LYS A 115 -5.65 3.66 13.49
N PRO A 116 -4.55 3.82 14.25
CA PRO A 116 -3.98 5.16 14.45
C PRO A 116 -3.41 5.75 13.16
N TYR A 117 -2.87 4.94 12.26
CA TYR A 117 -2.37 5.41 10.96
C TYR A 117 -3.51 5.81 10.04
N ARG A 118 -4.52 4.94 9.86
CA ARG A 118 -5.69 5.26 9.04
C ARG A 118 -6.41 6.52 9.51
N SER A 119 -6.57 6.71 10.82
CA SER A 119 -7.24 7.90 11.36
C SER A 119 -6.46 9.18 11.03
N ARG A 120 -5.13 9.17 11.15
CA ARG A 120 -4.28 10.31 10.79
C ARG A 120 -4.32 10.59 9.29
N ILE A 121 -4.27 9.56 8.46
CA ILE A 121 -4.35 9.71 6.99
C ILE A 121 -5.68 10.33 6.58
N ILE A 122 -6.80 9.86 7.13
CA ILE A 122 -8.12 10.44 6.84
C ILE A 122 -8.18 11.91 7.28
N GLN A 123 -7.64 12.25 8.45
CA GLN A 123 -7.57 13.64 8.91
C GLN A 123 -6.71 14.50 7.98
N TRP A 124 -5.55 13.99 7.57
CA TRP A 124 -4.65 14.67 6.64
C TRP A 124 -5.31 14.91 5.28
N ILE A 125 -5.97 13.90 4.71
CA ILE A 125 -6.73 14.02 3.45
C ILE A 125 -7.86 15.06 3.59
N LYS A 126 -8.59 15.06 4.71
CA LYS A 126 -9.62 16.08 4.98
C LYS A 126 -9.02 17.48 5.07
N ASN A 127 -7.84 17.64 5.67
CA ASN A 127 -7.15 18.92 5.76
C ASN A 127 -6.68 19.41 4.38
N ILE A 128 -6.16 18.51 3.54
CA ILE A 128 -5.79 18.84 2.16
C ILE A 128 -7.00 19.28 1.35
N LYS A 129 -8.10 18.52 1.40
CA LYS A 129 -9.33 18.91 0.69
C LYS A 129 -9.82 20.28 1.15
N ARG A 130 -9.78 20.55 2.45
CA ARG A 130 -10.13 21.87 3.00
C ARG A 130 -9.19 22.98 2.53
N PHE A 131 -7.89 22.71 2.40
CA PHE A 131 -6.91 23.67 1.90
C PHE A 131 -7.12 23.97 0.42
N VAL A 132 -7.25 22.94 -0.42
CA VAL A 132 -7.48 23.07 -1.86
C VAL A 132 -8.81 23.77 -2.16
N LEU A 133 -9.88 23.45 -1.42
CA LEU A 133 -11.20 24.08 -1.60
C LEU A 133 -11.27 25.51 -1.05
N ARG A 134 -10.39 25.92 -0.14
CA ARG A 134 -10.36 27.30 0.40
C ARG A 134 -9.68 28.30 -0.53
N GLN A 135 -8.75 27.87 -1.38
CA GLN A 135 -8.11 28.76 -2.36
C GLN A 135 -9.11 29.42 -3.33
N PRO A 136 -10.07 28.71 -3.95
CA PRO A 136 -11.04 29.35 -4.86
C PRO A 136 -12.06 30.23 -4.12
N LEU A 137 -12.45 29.88 -2.89
CA LEU A 137 -13.41 30.69 -2.11
C LEU A 137 -12.81 32.05 -1.71
N ALA A 138 -11.54 32.08 -1.30
CA ALA A 138 -10.85 33.33 -0.99
C ALA A 138 -10.67 34.21 -2.24
N ALA A 139 -10.49 33.62 -3.43
CA ALA A 139 -10.41 34.38 -4.67
C ALA A 139 -11.76 35.03 -5.05
N VAL A 140 -12.89 34.32 -4.84
CA VAL A 140 -14.23 34.87 -5.10
C VAL A 140 -14.63 35.94 -4.09
N GLU A 141 -14.29 35.77 -2.81
CA GLU A 141 -14.58 36.75 -1.75
C GLU A 141 -13.83 38.08 -1.98
N ASN A 142 -12.59 38.04 -2.49
CA ASN A 142 -11.83 39.24 -2.84
C ASN A 142 -12.31 39.93 -4.13
N LEU A 143 -13.06 39.23 -5.00
CA LEU A 143 -13.67 39.79 -6.22
C LEU A 143 -15.08 40.35 -5.98
N ALA A 144 -15.75 39.95 -4.91
CA ALA A 144 -17.08 40.45 -4.52
C ALA A 144 -17.15 41.99 -4.32
N PRO A 145 -16.15 42.68 -3.72
CA PRO A 145 -16.19 44.14 -3.63
C PRO A 145 -15.94 44.85 -4.97
N LEU A 146 -15.24 44.22 -5.93
CA LEU A 146 -14.91 44.83 -7.22
C LEU A 146 -16.12 44.84 -8.18
N SER A 147 -16.98 43.82 -8.14
CA SER A 147 -18.20 43.78 -8.95
C SER A 147 -19.25 44.82 -8.50
N GLN A 148 -19.27 45.17 -7.21
CA GLN A 148 -20.14 46.23 -6.67
C GLN A 148 -19.69 47.63 -7.14
N ILE A 149 -18.38 47.84 -7.30
CA ILE A 149 -17.82 49.12 -7.79
C ILE A 149 -18.09 49.29 -9.29
N THR A 150 -18.01 48.23 -10.09
CA THR A 150 -18.30 48.29 -11.54
C THR A 150 -19.80 48.55 -11.82
N SER A 151 -20.71 48.05 -10.98
CA SER A 151 -22.15 48.27 -11.18
C SER A 151 -22.63 49.67 -10.76
N SER A 152 -21.88 50.37 -9.90
CA SER A 152 -22.20 51.75 -9.45
C SER A 152 -21.56 52.84 -10.31
N GLY A 153 -20.74 52.48 -11.31
CA GLY A 153 -19.87 53.40 -12.07
C GLY A 153 -20.16 53.50 -13.56
N ILE A 154 -21.41 53.28 -14.02
CA ILE A 154 -21.78 53.60 -15.41
C ILE A 154 -21.87 55.13 -15.55
N ILE A 155 -20.74 55.76 -15.81
CA ILE A 155 -20.67 57.12 -16.35
C ILE A 155 -21.18 57.05 -17.79
N GLN A 156 -22.31 57.71 -18.06
CA GLN A 156 -22.86 57.88 -19.41
C GLN A 156 -21.82 58.51 -20.35
N PRO A 157 -21.73 58.08 -21.62
CA PRO A 157 -20.88 58.76 -22.59
C PRO A 157 -21.38 60.20 -22.80
N ARG A 158 -20.52 61.17 -22.55
CA ARG A 158 -20.73 62.58 -22.90
C ARG A 158 -20.62 62.69 -24.42
N ASN A 159 -21.76 62.96 -25.06
CA ASN A 159 -21.87 63.27 -26.48
C ASN A 159 -21.05 64.53 -26.79
N GLU A 160 -20.19 64.45 -27.80
CA GLU A 160 -19.71 65.59 -28.58
C GLU A 160 -20.54 65.69 -29.87
#